data_AF-A0A538QC01-F1
#
_entry.id   AF-A0A538QC01-F1
#
_cell.length_a   1.000
_cell.length_b   1.000
_cell.length_c   1.000
_cell.angle_alpha   90.00
_cell.angle_beta   90.00
_cell.angle_gamma   90.00
#
_symmetry.space_group_name_H-M   'P 1'
#
loop_
_entity.id
_entity.type
_entity.pdbx_description
1 polymer ?
#
loop_
_entity_poly.entity_id
_entity_poly.type
_entity_poly.pdbx_seq_one_letter_code
_entity_poly.pdbx_strand_id
1 'polypeptide(L)'
;MGRQARTEMSGNGFRDLIAAYIHHQYGDQGLVVYREVNLGKTIIAKDRQIDVFVMRPVDQKAIAIECKYQDVQGTADEKIPYALDDLAALWVPGCLVYAGRGWSKGVLHQLEASRLAAYCLPERPSLSRSKATRELDYILAATFGFWEQILPAAKRYRR
;
A
#
# COMPACT_ATOMS: atom_id res chain seq x y z
N MET A 1 1.71 -24.65 27.20
CA MET A 1 2.10 -23.51 26.33
C MET A 1 0.90 -23.15 25.47
N GLY A 2 0.24 -22.04 25.80
CA GLY A 2 -0.98 -21.62 25.09
C GLY A 2 -0.66 -21.20 23.66
N ARG A 3 -1.36 -21.80 22.69
CA ARG A 3 -1.45 -21.32 21.32
C ARG A 3 -2.04 -19.90 21.40
N GLN A 4 -1.23 -18.86 21.21
CA GLN A 4 -1.78 -17.54 20.95
C GLN A 4 -2.62 -17.66 19.67
N ALA A 5 -3.93 -17.46 19.82
CA ALA A 5 -4.82 -17.32 18.68
C ALA A 5 -4.29 -16.15 17.84
N ARG A 6 -3.84 -16.42 16.61
CA ARG A 6 -3.56 -15.36 15.64
C ARG A 6 -4.88 -14.62 15.46
N THR A 7 -4.98 -13.41 15.97
CA THR A 7 -6.12 -12.53 15.67
C THR A 7 -6.16 -12.38 14.15
N GLU A 8 -7.27 -12.78 13.53
CA GLU A 8 -7.45 -12.62 12.09
C GLU A 8 -7.37 -11.13 11.73
N MET A 9 -6.55 -10.80 10.73
CA MET A 9 -6.39 -9.43 10.27
C MET A 9 -7.64 -9.01 9.48
N SER A 10 -8.32 -7.96 9.94
CA SER A 10 -9.44 -7.36 9.21
C SER A 10 -8.94 -6.36 8.16
N GLY A 11 -9.82 -5.94 7.24
CA GLY A 11 -9.49 -4.89 6.25
C GLY A 11 -9.03 -3.58 6.91
N ASN A 12 -9.77 -3.11 7.93
CA ASN A 12 -9.39 -1.90 8.68
C ASN A 12 -8.07 -2.09 9.44
N GLY A 13 -7.85 -3.27 10.02
CA GLY A 13 -6.59 -3.61 10.68
C GLY A 13 -5.40 -3.59 9.71
N PHE A 14 -5.61 -4.06 8.47
CA PHE A 14 -4.61 -4.02 7.43
C PHE A 14 -4.30 -2.59 6.98
N ARG A 15 -5.32 -1.76 6.73
CA ARG A 15 -5.12 -0.31 6.47
C ARG A 15 -4.29 0.35 7.56
N ASP A 16 -4.64 0.11 8.82
CA ASP A 16 -3.95 0.72 9.96
C ASP A 16 -2.50 0.21 10.10
N LEU A 17 -2.24 -1.05 9.73
CA LEU A 17 -0.88 -1.60 9.63
C LEU A 17 -0.06 -0.90 8.54
N ILE A 18 -0.63 -0.69 7.35
CA ILE A 18 0.04 0.02 6.26
C ILE A 18 0.31 1.49 6.63
N ALA A 19 -0.68 2.19 7.20
CA ALA A 19 -0.51 3.56 7.67
C ALA A 19 0.60 3.67 8.72
N ALA A 20 0.62 2.76 9.71
CA ALA A 20 1.64 2.71 10.75
C ALA A 20 3.03 2.42 10.17
N TYR A 21 3.13 1.49 9.21
CA TYR A 21 4.39 1.18 8.55
C TYR A 21 4.97 2.39 7.81
N ILE A 22 4.15 3.09 7.01
CA ILE A 22 4.60 4.27 6.26
C ILE A 22 5.04 5.37 7.22
N HIS A 23 4.24 5.65 8.25
CA HIS A 23 4.57 6.65 9.25
C HIS A 23 5.89 6.30 9.98
N HIS A 24 6.05 5.04 10.39
CA HIS A 24 7.26 4.57 11.07
C HIS A 24 8.51 4.66 10.19
N GLN A 25 8.42 4.30 8.91
CA GLN A 25 9.60 4.23 8.03
C GLN A 25 9.97 5.55 7.36
N TYR A 26 9.02 6.45 7.18
CA TYR A 26 9.17 7.66 6.35
C TYR A 26 8.70 8.95 7.03
N GLY A 27 8.19 8.90 8.27
CA GLY A 27 7.76 10.08 9.01
C GLY A 27 8.88 11.10 9.22
N ASP A 28 10.07 10.62 9.61
CA ASP A 28 11.26 11.46 9.81
C ASP A 28 11.78 12.11 8.50
N GLN A 29 11.27 11.66 7.36
CA GLN A 29 11.60 12.20 6.03
C GLN A 29 10.54 13.17 5.52
N GLY A 30 9.60 13.54 6.40
CA GLY A 30 8.57 14.54 6.14
C GLY A 30 7.29 13.98 5.52
N LEU A 31 7.09 12.65 5.47
CA LEU A 31 5.79 12.11 5.07
C LEU A 31 4.76 12.27 6.20
N VAL A 32 3.57 12.76 5.83
CA VAL A 32 2.39 12.82 6.69
C VAL A 32 1.36 11.83 6.16
N VAL A 33 0.83 11.00 7.06
CA VAL A 33 -0.09 9.91 6.73
C VAL A 33 -1.48 10.23 7.29
N TYR A 34 -2.48 10.21 6.42
CA TYR A 34 -3.91 10.36 6.75
C TYR A 34 -4.63 9.04 6.47
N ARG A 35 -5.76 8.81 7.14
CA ARG A 35 -6.64 7.65 6.91
C ARG A 35 -8.03 8.12 6.53
N GLU A 36 -8.74 7.32 5.73
CA GLU A 36 -10.16 7.52 5.37
C GLU A 36 -10.45 8.93 4.80
N VAL A 37 -9.65 9.37 3.84
CA VAL A 37 -9.77 10.70 3.25
C VAL A 37 -10.78 10.70 2.10
N ASN A 38 -11.81 11.55 2.19
CA ASN A 38 -12.75 11.75 1.08
C ASN A 38 -12.06 12.53 -0.05
N LEU A 39 -12.03 11.96 -1.26
CA LEU A 39 -11.30 12.52 -2.40
C LEU A 39 -12.06 12.33 -3.73
N GLY A 40 -13.01 13.23 -3.98
CA GLY A 40 -13.75 13.29 -5.24
C GLY A 40 -14.73 12.14 -5.42
N LYS A 41 -14.98 11.78 -6.68
CA LYS A 41 -15.92 10.73 -7.07
C LYS A 41 -15.20 9.53 -7.65
N THR A 42 -15.76 8.34 -7.42
CA THR A 42 -15.34 7.12 -8.08
C THR A 42 -15.76 7.10 -9.56
N ILE A 43 -15.27 6.13 -10.33
CA ILE A 43 -15.63 5.96 -11.75
C ILE A 43 -17.13 5.66 -11.99
N ILE A 44 -17.90 5.35 -10.93
CA ILE A 44 -19.37 5.20 -10.97
C ILE A 44 -20.09 6.29 -10.17
N ALA A 45 -19.45 7.45 -9.99
CA ALA A 45 -20.01 8.64 -9.36
C ALA A 45 -20.38 8.52 -7.86
N LYS A 46 -19.83 7.54 -7.14
CA LYS A 46 -19.93 7.48 -5.66
C LYS A 46 -18.90 8.40 -5.02
N ASP A 47 -19.14 8.88 -3.82
CA ASP A 47 -18.09 9.57 -3.05
C ASP A 47 -16.94 8.59 -2.79
N ARG A 48 -15.74 8.99 -3.19
CA ARG A 48 -14.53 8.19 -3.00
C ARG A 48 -13.94 8.50 -1.63
N GLN A 49 -13.71 7.46 -0.85
CA GLN A 49 -12.91 7.51 0.36
C GLN A 49 -11.65 6.67 0.14
N ILE A 50 -10.49 7.29 0.30
CA ILE A 50 -9.20 6.65 0.20
C ILE A 50 -8.81 6.09 1.57
N ASP A 51 -8.41 4.82 1.61
CA ASP A 51 -8.00 4.14 2.83
C ASP A 51 -6.81 4.85 3.53
N VAL A 52 -5.73 5.11 2.79
CA VAL A 52 -4.55 5.83 3.28
C VAL A 52 -4.13 6.90 2.27
N PHE A 53 -3.98 8.15 2.72
CA PHE A 53 -3.45 9.23 1.89
C PHE A 53 -2.13 9.72 2.48
N VAL A 54 -1.08 9.77 1.66
CA VAL A 54 0.26 10.17 2.11
C VAL A 54 0.68 11.41 1.35
N MET A 55 1.17 12.41 2.07
CA MET A 55 1.60 13.68 1.49
C MET A 55 2.94 14.11 2.09
N ARG A 56 3.79 14.76 1.30
CA ARG A 56 4.95 15.48 1.80
C ARG A 56 4.70 16.99 1.72
N PRO A 57 4.58 17.72 2.84
CA PRO A 57 4.19 19.13 2.81
C PRO A 57 5.15 20.05 2.04
N VAL A 58 6.46 19.78 2.07
CA VAL A 58 7.47 20.70 1.48
C VAL A 58 7.35 20.83 -0.04
N ASP A 59 6.88 19.79 -0.74
CA ASP A 59 6.75 19.79 -2.20
C ASP A 59 5.38 19.33 -2.70
N GLN A 60 4.42 19.16 -1.78
CA GLN A 60 3.02 18.78 -2.05
C GLN A 60 2.87 17.50 -2.89
N LYS A 61 3.91 16.66 -2.96
CA LYS A 61 3.78 15.34 -3.56
C LYS A 61 2.87 14.50 -2.68
N ALA A 62 2.05 13.67 -3.32
CA ALA A 62 1.11 12.82 -2.62
C ALA A 62 0.87 11.51 -3.36
N ILE A 63 0.36 10.52 -2.62
CA ILE A 63 -0.15 9.27 -3.15
C ILE A 63 -1.39 8.86 -2.35
N ALA A 64 -2.40 8.38 -3.05
CA ALA A 64 -3.57 7.72 -2.48
C ALA A 64 -3.35 6.19 -2.51
N ILE A 65 -3.70 5.52 -1.42
CA ILE A 65 -3.48 4.08 -1.25
C ILE A 65 -4.80 3.43 -0.85
N GLU A 66 -5.22 2.45 -1.63
CA GLU A 66 -6.33 1.54 -1.30
C GLU A 66 -5.77 0.26 -0.68
N CYS A 67 -6.33 -0.21 0.42
CA CYS A 67 -5.86 -1.39 1.14
C CYS A 67 -6.82 -2.57 0.96
N LYS A 68 -6.29 -3.71 0.51
CA LYS A 68 -7.06 -4.95 0.37
C LYS A 68 -6.34 -6.14 1.00
N TYR A 69 -6.99 -6.77 1.97
CA TYR A 69 -6.49 -7.98 2.62
C TYR A 69 -7.46 -9.12 2.45
N GLN A 70 -6.96 -10.30 2.09
CA GLN A 70 -7.78 -11.50 1.99
C GLN A 70 -6.97 -12.75 2.39
N ASP A 71 -7.26 -13.33 3.56
CA ASP A 71 -6.58 -14.57 4.02
C ASP A 71 -7.28 -15.86 3.57
N VAL A 72 -8.59 -15.77 3.31
CA VAL A 72 -9.43 -16.86 2.79
C VAL A 72 -10.18 -16.37 1.56
N GLN A 73 -10.48 -17.26 0.62
CA GLN A 73 -11.19 -16.89 -0.61
C GLN A 73 -12.51 -16.20 -0.30
N GLY A 74 -12.76 -15.08 -0.98
CA GLY A 74 -13.94 -14.26 -0.76
C GLY A 74 -14.22 -13.33 -1.92
N THR A 75 -15.14 -12.39 -1.68
CA THR A 75 -15.64 -11.47 -2.71
C THR A 75 -14.73 -10.25 -2.95
N ALA A 76 -13.57 -10.15 -2.28
CA ALA A 76 -12.65 -9.05 -2.56
C ALA A 76 -12.08 -9.16 -3.98
N ASP A 77 -11.89 -10.39 -4.48
CA ASP A 77 -11.47 -10.69 -5.84
C ASP A 77 -12.29 -9.98 -6.91
N GLU A 78 -13.63 -10.00 -6.75
CA GLU A 78 -14.57 -9.43 -7.71
C GLU A 78 -14.43 -7.90 -7.82
N LYS A 79 -13.85 -7.26 -6.79
CA LYS A 79 -13.73 -5.80 -6.69
C LYS A 79 -12.38 -5.27 -7.19
N ILE A 80 -11.39 -6.15 -7.41
CA ILE A 80 -10.03 -5.71 -7.77
C ILE A 80 -9.97 -4.96 -9.10
N PRO A 81 -10.60 -5.43 -10.20
CA PRO A 81 -10.56 -4.69 -11.47
C PRO A 81 -11.09 -3.26 -11.31
N TYR A 82 -12.24 -3.13 -10.65
CA TYR A 82 -12.85 -1.84 -10.37
C TYR A 82 -11.95 -0.95 -9.50
N ALA A 83 -11.34 -1.50 -8.45
CA ALA A 83 -10.46 -0.73 -7.57
C ALA A 83 -9.22 -0.20 -8.31
N LEU A 84 -8.65 -0.99 -9.23
CA LEU A 84 -7.52 -0.56 -10.06
C LEU A 84 -7.92 0.55 -11.05
N ASP A 85 -9.08 0.42 -11.70
CA ASP A 85 -9.61 1.45 -12.60
C ASP A 85 -9.92 2.75 -11.83
N ASP A 86 -10.45 2.63 -10.62
CA ASP A 86 -10.77 3.77 -9.76
C ASP A 86 -9.50 4.53 -9.33
N LEU A 87 -8.44 3.80 -8.97
CA LEU A 87 -7.13 4.38 -8.67
C LEU A 87 -6.48 5.03 -9.91
N ALA A 88 -6.65 4.44 -11.09
CA ALA A 88 -6.14 5.00 -12.34
C ALA A 88 -6.80 6.33 -12.70
N ALA A 89 -8.05 6.55 -12.25
CA ALA A 89 -8.82 7.77 -12.49
C ALA A 89 -8.57 8.90 -11.46
N LEU A 90 -7.62 8.72 -10.53
CA LEU A 90 -7.28 9.76 -9.55
C LEU A 90 -6.47 10.91 -10.14
N TRP A 91 -6.66 12.11 -9.60
CA TRP A 91 -5.85 13.30 -9.89
C TRP A 91 -4.44 13.26 -9.29
N VAL A 92 -4.23 12.35 -8.34
CA VAL A 92 -2.94 12.06 -7.70
C VAL A 92 -2.53 10.63 -8.04
N PRO A 93 -1.24 10.28 -7.96
CA PRO A 93 -0.82 8.89 -7.99
C PRO A 93 -1.66 8.04 -7.03
N GLY A 94 -2.10 6.87 -7.50
CA GLY A 94 -2.86 5.90 -6.74
C GLY A 94 -2.18 4.53 -6.76
N CYS A 95 -2.22 3.79 -5.66
CA CYS A 95 -1.89 2.37 -5.68
C CYS A 95 -2.77 1.52 -4.76
N LEU A 96 -2.90 0.25 -5.09
CA LEU A 96 -3.58 -0.78 -4.33
C LEU A 96 -2.51 -1.59 -3.59
N VAL A 97 -2.53 -1.52 -2.28
CA VAL A 97 -1.68 -2.34 -1.43
C VAL A 97 -2.46 -3.59 -1.01
N TYR A 98 -1.89 -4.76 -1.29
CA TYR A 98 -2.53 -6.03 -0.99
C TYR A 98 -1.65 -7.00 -0.18
N ALA A 99 -2.32 -7.89 0.56
CA ALA A 99 -1.70 -9.01 1.25
C ALA A 99 -2.72 -10.13 1.56
N GLY A 100 -2.25 -11.20 2.19
CA GLY A 100 -3.03 -12.40 2.49
C GLY A 100 -2.92 -13.47 1.40
N ARG A 101 -3.34 -14.69 1.72
CA ARG A 101 -3.19 -15.90 0.88
C ARG A 101 -4.48 -16.37 0.20
N GLY A 102 -5.59 -15.66 0.42
CA GLY A 102 -6.92 -16.06 -0.02
C GLY A 102 -7.28 -15.60 -1.43
N TRP A 103 -6.39 -14.93 -2.14
CA TRP A 103 -6.65 -14.45 -3.51
C TRP A 103 -6.75 -15.59 -4.52
N SER A 104 -7.67 -15.50 -5.49
CA SER A 104 -7.62 -16.41 -6.64
C SER A 104 -6.38 -16.17 -7.48
N LYS A 105 -5.95 -17.20 -8.21
CA LYS A 105 -4.78 -17.13 -9.09
C LYS A 105 -4.92 -16.06 -10.17
N GLY A 106 -6.12 -15.89 -10.73
CA GLY A 106 -6.37 -14.88 -11.76
C GLY A 106 -6.17 -13.45 -11.24
N VAL A 107 -6.70 -13.17 -10.05
CA VAL A 107 -6.54 -11.86 -9.40
C VAL A 107 -5.09 -11.64 -8.94
N LEU A 108 -4.41 -12.65 -8.41
CA LEU A 108 -2.98 -12.54 -8.07
C LEU A 108 -2.14 -12.16 -9.29
N HIS A 109 -2.33 -12.83 -10.43
CA HIS A 109 -1.61 -12.47 -11.66
C HIS A 109 -1.91 -11.03 -12.09
N GLN A 110 -3.16 -10.58 -11.98
CA GLN A 110 -3.54 -9.20 -12.29
C GLN A 110 -2.86 -8.19 -11.37
N LEU A 111 -2.84 -8.46 -10.06
CA LEU A 111 -2.19 -7.62 -9.06
C LEU A 111 -0.67 -7.58 -9.27
N GLU A 112 -0.02 -8.73 -9.42
CA GLU A 112 1.43 -8.85 -9.62
C GLU A 112 1.91 -8.19 -10.93
N ALA A 113 1.06 -8.16 -11.96
CA ALA A 113 1.37 -7.51 -13.23
C ALA A 113 1.04 -6.00 -13.24
N SER A 114 0.29 -5.49 -12.26
CA SER A 114 -0.20 -4.13 -12.25
C SER A 114 0.83 -3.14 -11.73
N ARG A 115 1.12 -2.09 -12.52
CA ARG A 115 1.92 -0.93 -12.06
C ARG A 115 1.26 -0.14 -10.91
N LEU A 116 -0.02 -0.38 -10.66
CA LEU A 116 -0.81 0.29 -9.63
C LEU A 116 -0.99 -0.60 -8.39
N ALA A 117 -0.36 -1.76 -8.31
CA ALA A 117 -0.47 -2.63 -7.14
C ALA A 117 0.89 -2.90 -6.51
N ALA A 118 0.88 -3.17 -5.20
CA ALA A 118 2.05 -3.61 -4.47
C ALA A 118 1.65 -4.60 -3.39
N TYR A 119 2.34 -5.73 -3.33
CA TYR A 119 2.31 -6.59 -2.16
C TYR A 119 3.00 -5.87 -0.99
N CYS A 120 2.32 -5.78 0.16
CA CYS A 120 2.92 -5.27 1.38
C CYS A 120 2.34 -5.94 2.63
N LEU A 121 3.18 -6.64 3.40
CA LEU A 121 2.82 -7.16 4.72
C LEU A 121 3.91 -6.86 5.76
N PRO A 122 3.82 -5.73 6.46
CA PRO A 122 4.73 -5.38 7.55
C PRO A 122 4.54 -6.29 8.76
N GLU A 123 5.62 -6.60 9.47
CA GLU A 123 5.58 -7.40 10.69
C GLU A 123 5.60 -6.50 11.92
N ARG A 124 4.72 -6.79 12.90
CA ARG A 124 4.74 -6.13 14.22
C ARG A 124 5.65 -6.92 15.18
N PRO A 125 6.29 -6.26 16.15
CA PRO A 125 6.18 -4.83 16.47
C PRO A 125 7.15 -3.94 15.69
N SER A 126 8.15 -4.51 15.00
CA SER A 126 9.28 -3.74 14.46
C SER A 126 8.89 -2.81 13.31
N LEU A 127 7.92 -3.21 12.47
CA LEU A 127 7.57 -2.52 11.23
C LEU A 127 8.80 -2.25 10.34
N SER A 128 9.83 -3.08 10.46
CA SER A 128 11.06 -2.97 9.68
C SER A 128 10.81 -3.29 8.20
N ARG A 129 11.54 -2.60 7.31
CA ARG A 129 11.58 -2.96 5.88
C ARG A 129 12.00 -4.42 5.71
N SER A 130 11.34 -5.13 4.81
CA SER A 130 11.63 -6.54 4.51
C SER A 130 11.33 -6.85 3.04
N LYS A 131 11.53 -8.10 2.62
CA LYS A 131 11.08 -8.53 1.27
C LYS A 131 9.58 -8.35 1.10
N ALA A 132 8.81 -8.48 2.17
CA ALA A 132 7.36 -8.39 2.17
C ALA A 132 6.83 -6.95 2.13
N THR A 133 7.66 -5.92 2.28
CA THR A 133 7.24 -4.50 2.21
C THR A 133 7.79 -3.77 0.99
N ARG A 134 8.68 -4.45 0.26
CA ARG A 134 9.59 -3.84 -0.71
C ARG A 134 8.89 -3.21 -1.90
N GLU A 135 7.77 -3.78 -2.35
CA GLU A 135 7.03 -3.24 -3.50
C GLU A 135 6.40 -1.89 -3.16
N LEU A 136 5.80 -1.75 -1.98
CA LEU A 136 5.31 -0.46 -1.50
C LEU A 136 6.45 0.54 -1.33
N ASP A 137 7.61 0.10 -0.81
CA ASP A 137 8.79 0.95 -0.68
C ASP A 137 9.26 1.48 -2.05
N TYR A 138 9.18 0.70 -3.12
CA TYR A 138 9.51 1.17 -4.48
C TYR A 138 8.54 2.24 -4.97
N ILE A 139 7.23 2.07 -4.74
CA ILE A 139 6.22 3.07 -5.12
C ILE A 139 6.44 4.38 -4.35
N LEU A 140 6.72 4.30 -3.04
CA LEU A 140 7.02 5.48 -2.22
C LEU A 140 8.31 6.15 -2.66
N ALA A 141 9.36 5.38 -2.96
CA ALA A 141 10.62 5.93 -3.47
C ALA A 141 10.44 6.61 -4.83
N ALA A 142 9.64 6.04 -5.74
CA ALA A 142 9.32 6.64 -7.03
C ALA A 142 8.51 7.93 -6.88
N THR A 143 7.55 7.96 -5.96
CA THR A 143 6.69 9.12 -5.72
C THR A 143 7.46 10.27 -5.07
N PHE A 144 8.20 9.98 -4.01
CA PHE A 144 8.80 11.00 -3.14
C PHE A 144 10.32 11.18 -3.35
N GLY A 145 10.97 10.35 -4.16
CA GLY A 145 12.41 10.43 -4.42
C GLY A 145 13.29 9.79 -3.35
N PHE A 146 12.82 8.77 -2.64
CA PHE A 146 13.56 8.09 -1.56
C PHE A 146 14.49 6.96 -2.02
N TRP A 147 15.01 7.04 -3.26
CA TRP A 147 15.81 5.97 -3.85
C TRP A 147 17.05 5.60 -3.05
N GLU A 148 17.69 6.56 -2.37
CA GLU A 148 18.90 6.30 -1.57
C GLU A 148 18.67 5.37 -0.38
N GLN A 149 17.44 5.28 0.13
CA GLN A 149 17.12 4.37 1.24
C GLN A 149 16.84 2.94 0.78
N ILE A 150 16.50 2.79 -0.50
CA ILE A 150 16.05 1.51 -1.06
C ILE A 150 17.15 0.86 -1.89
N LEU A 151 17.94 1.66 -2.63
CA LEU A 151 19.03 1.17 -3.45
C LEU A 151 20.23 0.83 -2.56
N PRO A 152 20.74 -0.41 -2.60
CA PRO A 152 21.89 -0.77 -1.80
C PRO A 152 23.13 0.02 -2.25
N ALA A 153 23.76 0.77 -1.34
CA ALA A 153 24.97 1.54 -1.63
C ALA A 153 26.10 0.67 -2.23
N ALA A 154 26.17 -0.61 -1.85
CA ALA A 154 27.12 -1.58 -2.40
C ALA A 154 26.90 -1.90 -3.90
N LYS A 155 25.73 -1.60 -4.45
CA LYS A 155 25.40 -1.76 -5.88
C LYS A 155 25.65 -0.48 -6.69
N ARG A 156 26.07 0.62 -6.07
CA ARG A 156 26.44 1.85 -6.78
C ARG A 156 27.65 1.56 -7.68
N TYR A 157 27.49 1.77 -8.98
CA TYR A 157 28.57 1.62 -9.95
C TYR A 157 29.76 2.51 -9.54
N ARG A 158 30.96 1.92 -9.52
CA ARG A 158 32.22 2.62 -9.28
C ARG A 158 33.06 2.47 -10.56
N ARG A 159 33.56 3.60 -11.06
CA ARG A 159 34.52 3.62 -12.17
C ARG A 159 35.89 3.17 -11.70
#